data_AF-A0A0D8XXZ0-F1
#
_entry.id   AF-A0A0D8XXZ0-F1
#
_cell.length_a   1.000
_cell.length_b   1.000
_cell.length_c   1.000
_cell.angle_alpha   90.00
_cell.angle_beta   90.00
_cell.angle_gamma   90.00
#
_symmetry.space_group_name_H-M   'P 1'
#
loop_
_entity.id
_entity.type
_entity.pdbx_description
1 polymer ?
#
loop_
_entity_poly.entity_id
_entity_poly.type
_entity_poly.pdbx_seq_one_letter_code
_entity_poly.pdbx_strand_id
1 'polypeptide(L)'
;MNSYEMFNLLHSQMDIGQPCDRLVGNVRIVDVRIRTPIMSLIRYVEEINGSLEIANTSILFVDFANLMTIETTKGIFSLSITNNSRLLDINFPFLQKINRKIIIHNNPVLWMNSFHVGLNQMKKLFQSNSDILEDRVKKNHYILFAAVYFGIPLITLFGLFLIWLIFTIYTERHPAVNLGAKK
;
A
#
# COMPACT_ATOMS: atom_id res chain seq x y z
N MET A 1 -0.34 -25.94 -6.69
CA MET A 1 0.18 -25.38 -7.95
C MET A 1 1.62 -24.98 -7.68
N ASN A 2 2.57 -25.74 -8.23
CA ASN A 2 3.99 -25.64 -7.87
C ASN A 2 4.64 -24.49 -8.65
N SER A 3 5.52 -23.75 -7.98
CA SER A 3 6.29 -22.59 -8.44
C SER A 3 7.23 -22.82 -9.63
N TYR A 4 7.12 -23.95 -10.32
CA TYR A 4 7.91 -24.32 -11.50
C TYR A 4 7.24 -23.94 -12.82
N GLU A 5 5.91 -23.77 -12.88
CA GLU A 5 5.23 -23.46 -14.15
C GLU A 5 5.49 -22.04 -14.66
N MET A 6 5.91 -21.10 -13.80
CA MET A 6 6.24 -19.73 -14.22
C MET A 6 7.66 -19.59 -14.80
N PHE A 7 8.55 -20.56 -14.56
CA PHE A 7 9.89 -20.60 -15.15
C PHE A 7 9.89 -21.10 -16.61
N ASN A 8 8.87 -21.89 -17.00
CA ASN A 8 8.80 -22.47 -18.34
C ASN A 8 8.41 -21.47 -19.44
N LEU A 9 7.71 -20.39 -19.12
CA LEU A 9 7.37 -19.35 -20.12
C LEU A 9 8.58 -18.46 -20.49
N LEU A 10 9.54 -18.30 -19.58
CA LEU A 10 10.82 -17.65 -19.90
C LEU A 10 11.74 -18.58 -20.72
N HIS A 11 11.64 -19.90 -20.52
CA HIS A 11 12.45 -20.87 -21.26
C HIS A 11 11.93 -21.18 -22.67
N SER A 12 10.63 -21.00 -22.96
CA SER A 12 10.09 -21.34 -24.29
C SER A 12 10.25 -20.24 -25.35
N GLN A 13 10.82 -19.09 -25.00
CA GLN A 13 11.09 -17.96 -25.91
C GLN A 13 12.55 -17.49 -25.88
N MET A 14 13.36 -17.98 -24.94
CA MET A 14 14.81 -17.77 -24.95
C MET A 14 15.45 -18.88 -25.78
N ASP A 15 15.68 -18.61 -27.07
CA ASP A 15 16.74 -19.30 -27.80
C ASP A 15 18.04 -19.08 -27.02
N ILE A 16 18.58 -20.18 -26.51
CA ILE A 16 19.71 -20.25 -25.59
C ILE A 16 20.96 -19.75 -26.33
N GLY A 17 21.25 -18.45 -26.27
CA GLY A 17 22.49 -17.93 -26.86
C GLY A 17 22.62 -16.42 -27.06
N GLN A 18 21.53 -15.64 -27.00
CA GLN A 18 21.63 -14.18 -27.18
C GLN A 18 21.03 -13.42 -25.99
N PRO A 19 21.72 -12.37 -25.49
CA PRO A 19 21.17 -11.50 -24.46
C PRO A 19 19.90 -10.84 -25.00
N CYS A 20 18.79 -11.01 -24.26
CA CYS A 20 17.53 -10.37 -24.59
C CYS A 20 17.55 -8.95 -24.01
N ASP A 21 17.72 -7.96 -24.89
CA ASP A 21 17.64 -6.53 -24.60
C ASP A 21 16.19 -6.07 -24.41
N ARG A 22 15.23 -6.71 -25.09
CA ARG A 22 13.82 -6.32 -25.07
C ARG A 22 12.87 -7.48 -24.77
N LEU A 23 12.14 -7.37 -23.67
CA LEU A 23 11.06 -8.29 -23.31
C LEU A 23 9.70 -7.76 -23.74
N VAL A 24 8.92 -8.58 -24.45
CA VAL A 24 7.52 -8.30 -24.78
C VAL A 24 6.61 -9.18 -23.93
N GLY A 25 5.74 -8.55 -23.15
CA GLY A 25 4.84 -9.25 -22.24
C GLY A 25 5.07 -8.91 -20.77
N ASN A 26 4.32 -9.57 -19.90
CA ASN A 26 4.35 -9.28 -18.47
C ASN A 26 5.40 -10.13 -17.76
N VAL A 27 6.34 -9.47 -17.11
CA VAL A 27 7.36 -10.11 -16.28
C VAL A 27 6.84 -10.21 -14.86
N ARG A 28 6.79 -11.42 -14.33
CA ARG A 28 6.32 -11.69 -12.97
C ARG A 28 7.40 -12.42 -12.19
N ILE A 29 7.70 -11.96 -10.99
CA ILE A 29 8.58 -12.60 -10.02
C ILE A 29 7.72 -12.82 -8.77
N VAL A 30 7.07 -13.98 -8.69
CA VAL A 30 6.02 -14.23 -7.70
C VAL A 30 6.30 -15.52 -6.94
N ASP A 31 6.00 -15.52 -5.64
CA ASP A 31 6.11 -16.69 -4.74
C ASP A 31 7.52 -17.32 -4.69
N VAL A 32 8.55 -16.52 -4.96
CA VAL A 32 9.95 -16.96 -4.90
C VAL A 32 10.42 -17.02 -3.45
N ARG A 33 10.69 -18.23 -2.97
CA ARG A 33 11.17 -18.50 -1.60
C ARG A 33 12.66 -18.76 -1.49
N ILE A 34 13.33 -19.04 -2.61
CA ILE A 34 14.72 -19.50 -2.65
C ILE A 34 15.66 -18.29 -2.80
N ARG A 35 16.84 -18.36 -2.17
CA ARG A 35 17.93 -17.37 -2.27
C ARG A 35 18.63 -17.32 -3.64
N THR A 36 18.17 -18.08 -4.63
CA THR A 36 18.85 -18.15 -5.91
C THR A 36 18.84 -16.78 -6.58
N PRO A 37 20.00 -16.31 -7.08
CA PRO A 37 20.08 -15.03 -7.77
C PRO A 37 19.37 -15.15 -9.12
N ILE A 38 18.07 -14.80 -9.16
CA ILE A 38 17.29 -14.55 -10.40
C ILE A 38 17.97 -13.50 -11.30
N MET A 39 18.92 -12.77 -10.72
CA MET A 39 19.81 -11.77 -11.29
C MET A 39 20.36 -12.11 -12.69
N SER A 40 20.71 -13.37 -12.98
CA SER A 40 21.39 -13.68 -14.24
C SER A 40 20.52 -13.52 -15.49
N LEU A 41 19.19 -13.64 -15.37
CA LEU A 41 18.27 -13.63 -16.51
C LEU A 41 17.79 -12.23 -16.89
N ILE A 42 17.67 -11.33 -15.90
CA ILE A 42 17.11 -9.99 -16.09
C ILE A 42 18.17 -8.89 -16.20
N ARG A 43 19.46 -9.23 -15.97
CA ARG A 43 20.55 -8.27 -15.97
C ARG A 43 20.73 -7.54 -17.31
N TYR A 44 20.45 -8.24 -18.41
CA TYR A 44 20.66 -7.73 -19.77
C TYR A 44 19.44 -7.03 -20.36
N VAL A 45 18.29 -7.08 -19.68
CA VAL A 45 17.05 -6.50 -20.18
C VAL A 45 17.13 -4.97 -20.07
N GLU A 46 16.98 -4.30 -21.20
CA GLU A 46 16.94 -2.85 -21.32
C GLU A 46 15.49 -2.34 -21.39
N GLU A 47 14.60 -3.10 -22.03
CA GLU A 47 13.20 -2.69 -22.23
C GLU A 47 12.20 -3.79 -21.84
N ILE A 48 11.12 -3.39 -21.17
CA ILE A 48 9.94 -4.24 -20.94
C ILE A 48 8.72 -3.58 -21.60
N ASN A 49 8.21 -4.19 -22.67
CA ASN A 49 6.93 -3.85 -23.28
C ASN A 49 5.80 -4.69 -22.65
N GLY A 50 5.48 -4.36 -21.41
CA GLY A 50 4.45 -4.97 -20.58
C GLY A 50 4.54 -4.46 -19.15
N SER A 51 4.05 -5.24 -18.18
CA SER A 51 4.18 -4.91 -16.76
C SER A 51 5.26 -5.74 -16.08
N LEU A 52 5.95 -5.14 -15.11
CA LEU A 52 6.83 -5.83 -14.17
C LEU A 52 6.14 -5.95 -12.81
N GLU A 53 6.03 -7.18 -12.29
CA GLU A 53 5.39 -7.48 -11.01
C GLU A 53 6.33 -8.33 -10.14
N ILE A 54 6.60 -7.88 -8.92
CA ILE A 54 7.39 -8.58 -7.90
C ILE A 54 6.49 -8.74 -6.68
N ALA A 55 5.99 -9.95 -6.45
CA ALA A 55 4.97 -10.17 -5.42
C ALA A 55 5.20 -11.40 -4.55
N ASN A 56 4.85 -11.32 -3.27
CA ASN A 56 4.87 -12.45 -2.34
C ASN A 56 6.23 -13.19 -2.28
N THR A 57 7.34 -12.48 -2.49
CA THR A 57 8.68 -13.10 -2.48
C THR A 57 9.38 -12.93 -1.13
N SER A 58 10.39 -13.75 -0.90
CA SER A 58 11.33 -13.62 0.22
C SER A 58 12.77 -13.34 -0.26
N ILE A 59 12.91 -12.79 -1.47
CA ILE A 59 14.19 -12.35 -2.04
C ILE A 59 14.66 -11.11 -1.26
N LEU A 60 15.97 -10.95 -1.09
CA LEU A 60 16.56 -9.81 -0.39
C LEU A 60 16.81 -8.61 -1.31
N PHE A 61 17.31 -8.86 -2.53
CA PHE A 61 17.75 -7.83 -3.47
C PHE A 61 17.27 -8.18 -4.88
N VAL A 62 16.80 -7.17 -5.62
CA VAL A 62 16.52 -7.29 -7.06
C VAL A 62 17.25 -6.16 -7.80
N ASP A 63 18.03 -6.49 -8.82
CA ASP A 63 18.86 -5.53 -9.56
C ASP A 63 18.56 -5.66 -11.04
N PHE A 64 18.04 -4.58 -11.60
CA PHE A 64 17.75 -4.46 -13.02
C PHE A 64 18.83 -3.57 -13.65
N ALA A 65 20.04 -4.13 -13.72
CA ALA A 65 21.26 -3.40 -14.01
C ALA A 65 21.20 -2.56 -15.29
N ASN A 66 20.47 -2.97 -16.32
CA ASN A 66 20.39 -2.27 -17.60
C ASN A 66 19.00 -1.73 -17.95
N LEU A 67 17.98 -1.94 -17.10
CA LEU A 67 16.60 -1.64 -17.47
C LEU A 67 16.36 -0.13 -17.57
N MET A 68 15.95 0.32 -18.76
CA MET A 68 15.72 1.71 -19.12
C MET A 68 14.24 2.08 -19.23
N THR A 69 13.40 1.14 -19.70
CA THR A 69 12.00 1.41 -20.04
C THR A 69 11.08 0.29 -19.55
N ILE A 70 9.99 0.68 -18.89
CA ILE A 70 8.86 -0.21 -18.61
C ILE A 70 7.58 0.44 -19.14
N GLU A 71 7.08 -0.11 -20.24
CA GLU A 71 5.92 0.42 -20.92
C GLU A 71 4.87 -0.64 -21.13
N THR A 72 3.66 -0.40 -20.64
CA THR A 72 2.52 -1.25 -20.97
C THR A 72 1.49 -0.47 -21.78
N THR A 73 0.99 -1.10 -22.84
CA THR A 73 -0.18 -0.62 -23.59
C THR A 73 -1.49 -1.12 -22.97
N LYS A 74 -1.44 -2.23 -22.23
CA LYS A 74 -2.58 -2.94 -21.65
C LYS A 74 -2.27 -3.29 -20.20
N GLY A 75 -2.81 -2.52 -19.26
CA GLY A 75 -2.60 -2.76 -17.83
C GLY A 75 -2.91 -1.54 -16.98
N ILE A 76 -3.18 -1.79 -15.69
CA ILE A 76 -3.44 -0.73 -14.71
C ILE A 76 -2.12 -0.12 -14.22
N PHE A 77 -1.06 -0.93 -14.19
CA PHE A 77 0.28 -0.56 -13.70
C PHE A 77 1.36 -1.04 -14.66
N SER A 78 2.48 -0.32 -14.68
CA SER A 78 3.71 -0.75 -15.35
C SER A 78 4.64 -1.48 -14.38
N LEU A 79 4.68 -1.04 -13.11
CA LEU A 79 5.52 -1.61 -12.08
C LEU A 79 4.70 -1.88 -10.82
N SER A 80 4.77 -3.10 -10.29
CA SER A 80 4.14 -3.49 -9.03
C SER A 80 5.11 -4.27 -8.16
N ILE A 81 5.31 -3.81 -6.91
CA ILE A 81 6.18 -4.43 -5.92
C ILE A 81 5.35 -4.61 -4.65
N THR A 82 4.88 -5.82 -4.36
CA THR A 82 3.90 -6.05 -3.29
C THR A 82 4.18 -7.25 -2.41
N ASN A 83 3.87 -7.14 -1.11
CA ASN A 83 3.90 -8.27 -0.16
C ASN A 83 5.26 -9.00 -0.08
N ASN A 84 6.38 -8.32 -0.33
CA ASN A 84 7.69 -8.96 -0.27
C ASN A 84 8.26 -8.85 1.15
N SER A 85 8.18 -9.96 1.89
CA SER A 85 8.47 -10.01 3.33
C SER A 85 9.91 -9.67 3.71
N ARG A 86 10.86 -9.87 2.81
CA ARG A 86 12.31 -9.74 3.06
C ARG A 86 13.04 -8.85 2.08
N LEU A 87 12.33 -8.24 1.14
CA LEU A 87 12.95 -7.45 0.08
C LEU A 87 13.49 -6.15 0.66
N LEU A 88 14.82 -6.06 0.74
CA LEU A 88 15.55 -4.92 1.29
C LEU A 88 15.73 -3.81 0.25
N ASP A 89 16.00 -4.20 -0.99
CA ASP A 89 16.39 -3.26 -2.04
C ASP A 89 15.90 -3.71 -3.42
N ILE A 90 15.50 -2.72 -4.22
CA ILE A 90 15.36 -2.85 -5.67
C ILE A 90 16.11 -1.71 -6.36
N ASN A 91 17.02 -2.08 -7.24
CA ASN A 91 17.81 -1.14 -8.01
C ASN A 91 17.39 -1.09 -9.48
N PHE A 92 17.29 0.13 -10.00
CA PHE A 92 16.90 0.45 -11.38
C PHE A 92 17.80 1.55 -11.95
N PRO A 93 19.12 1.33 -12.06
CA PRO A 93 20.12 2.37 -12.24
C PRO A 93 20.10 3.05 -13.62
N PHE A 94 19.27 2.63 -14.57
CA PHE A 94 19.11 3.35 -15.84
C PHE A 94 17.66 3.58 -16.20
N LEU A 95 16.72 3.35 -15.27
CA LEU A 95 15.30 3.45 -15.57
C LEU A 95 14.90 4.91 -15.80
N GLN A 96 14.56 5.22 -17.04
CA GLN A 96 14.25 6.57 -17.51
C GLN A 96 12.75 6.77 -17.71
N LYS A 97 12.00 5.70 -18.05
CA LYS A 97 10.61 5.83 -18.46
C LYS A 97 9.73 4.72 -17.90
N ILE A 98 8.65 5.17 -17.26
CA ILE A 98 7.51 4.36 -16.86
C ILE A 98 6.25 5.08 -17.34
N ASN A 99 5.44 4.43 -18.17
CA ASN A 99 4.29 5.10 -18.81
C ASN A 99 2.95 4.95 -18.05
N ARG A 100 2.87 4.09 -17.02
CA ARG A 100 1.66 3.89 -16.20
C ARG A 100 1.98 3.92 -14.70
N LYS A 101 0.98 3.55 -13.90
CA LYS A 101 1.05 3.55 -12.44
C LYS A 101 2.17 2.66 -11.92
N ILE A 102 2.81 3.12 -10.84
CA ILE A 102 3.72 2.34 -10.00
C ILE A 102 2.96 1.98 -8.71
N ILE A 103 3.03 0.73 -8.29
CA ILE A 103 2.42 0.22 -7.06
C ILE A 103 3.52 -0.34 -6.18
N ILE A 104 3.67 0.19 -4.97
CA ILE A 104 4.56 -0.37 -3.96
C ILE A 104 3.77 -0.46 -2.67
N HIS A 105 3.57 -1.68 -2.16
CA HIS A 105 2.73 -1.89 -1.00
C HIS A 105 3.16 -3.12 -0.19
N ASN A 106 3.09 -3.02 1.14
CA ASN A 106 3.31 -4.16 2.05
C ASN A 106 4.68 -4.85 1.86
N ASN A 107 5.74 -4.05 1.75
CA ASN A 107 7.13 -4.53 1.73
C ASN A 107 7.82 -4.02 3.01
N PRO A 108 7.72 -4.74 4.14
CA PRO A 108 8.02 -4.21 5.48
C PRO A 108 9.48 -3.81 5.70
N VAL A 109 10.39 -4.35 4.89
CA VAL A 109 11.84 -4.11 5.04
C VAL A 109 12.45 -3.39 3.84
N LEU A 110 11.64 -3.00 2.86
CA LEU A 110 12.12 -2.32 1.65
C LEU A 110 12.57 -0.91 2.00
N TRP A 111 13.84 -0.61 1.76
CA TRP A 111 14.39 0.72 1.96
C TRP A 111 14.16 1.57 0.71
N MET A 112 13.55 2.74 0.90
CA MET A 112 13.23 3.65 -0.22
C MET A 112 14.47 4.40 -0.76
N ASN A 113 15.56 4.44 0.00
CA ASN A 113 16.77 5.20 -0.36
C ASN A 113 17.52 4.61 -1.56
N SER A 114 17.21 3.38 -1.92
CA SER A 114 17.96 2.59 -2.89
C SER A 114 17.33 2.54 -4.28
N PHE A 115 16.23 3.27 -4.50
CA PHE A 115 15.85 3.74 -5.84
C PHE A 115 16.86 4.80 -6.32
N HIS A 116 18.04 4.36 -6.74
CA HIS A 116 19.16 5.25 -7.01
C HIS A 116 19.12 5.97 -8.37
N VAL A 117 18.07 5.84 -9.19
CA VAL A 117 17.99 6.53 -10.50
C VAL A 117 16.63 7.10 -10.87
N GLY A 118 16.67 8.21 -11.62
CA GLY A 118 15.51 8.86 -12.24
C GLY A 118 14.66 9.72 -11.30
N LEU A 119 15.29 10.31 -10.27
CA LEU A 119 14.66 11.06 -9.16
C LEU A 119 13.53 12.03 -9.54
N ASN A 120 13.49 12.59 -10.74
CA ASN A 120 12.49 13.59 -11.11
C ASN A 120 11.11 13.01 -11.49
N GLN A 121 11.03 11.78 -12.01
CA GLN A 121 9.73 11.17 -12.34
C GLN A 121 9.18 10.33 -11.19
N MET A 122 10.05 9.57 -10.51
CA MET A 122 9.63 8.81 -9.33
C MET A 122 9.25 9.75 -8.16
N LYS A 123 9.97 10.85 -7.89
CA LYS A 123 9.51 11.82 -6.87
C LYS A 123 8.11 12.35 -7.16
N LYS A 124 7.80 12.73 -8.41
CA LYS A 124 6.45 13.22 -8.77
C LYS A 124 5.36 12.16 -8.53
N LEU A 125 5.64 10.89 -8.86
CA LEU A 125 4.70 9.79 -8.64
C LEU A 125 4.58 9.40 -7.16
N PHE A 126 5.65 9.52 -6.38
CA PHE A 126 5.62 9.27 -4.94
C PHE A 126 4.93 10.40 -4.17
N GLN A 127 5.16 11.66 -4.54
CA GLN A 127 4.53 12.82 -3.90
C GLN A 127 3.00 12.77 -4.08
N SER A 128 2.54 12.46 -5.29
CA SER A 128 1.11 12.26 -5.55
C SER A 128 0.48 11.15 -4.71
N ASN A 129 1.22 10.09 -4.36
CA ASN A 129 0.70 9.01 -3.52
C ASN A 129 0.86 9.29 -2.01
N SER A 130 1.88 10.04 -1.59
CA SER A 130 2.00 10.49 -0.19
C SER A 130 0.91 11.49 0.15
N ASP A 131 0.58 12.40 -0.77
CA ASP A 131 -0.52 13.36 -0.60
C ASP A 131 -1.86 12.63 -0.40
N ILE A 132 -2.11 11.55 -1.17
CA ILE A 132 -3.31 10.70 -1.02
C ILE A 132 -3.33 9.95 0.32
N LEU A 133 -2.17 9.54 0.82
CA LEU A 133 -2.05 8.86 2.13
C LEU A 133 -2.23 9.85 3.28
N GLU A 134 -1.63 11.04 3.20
CA GLU A 134 -1.84 12.12 4.18
C GLU A 134 -3.30 12.55 4.23
N ASP A 135 -3.97 12.66 3.07
CA ASP A 135 -5.37 13.09 3.01
C ASP A 135 -6.31 12.04 3.64
N ARG A 136 -6.02 10.74 3.47
CA ARG A 136 -6.76 9.68 4.17
C ARG A 136 -6.50 9.66 5.68
N VAL A 137 -5.25 9.86 6.10
CA VAL A 137 -4.88 9.90 7.53
C VAL A 137 -5.53 11.12 8.19
N LYS A 138 -5.48 12.30 7.56
CA LYS A 138 -6.18 13.50 8.02
C LYS A 138 -7.69 13.27 8.12
N LYS A 139 -8.31 12.70 7.09
CA LYS A 139 -9.76 12.42 7.09
C LYS A 139 -10.18 11.47 8.22
N ASN A 140 -9.40 10.43 8.49
CA ASN A 140 -9.67 9.52 9.61
C ASN A 140 -9.43 10.18 10.97
N HIS A 141 -8.43 11.06 11.09
CA HIS A 141 -8.20 11.83 12.32
C HIS A 141 -9.36 12.79 12.61
N TYR A 142 -9.88 13.49 11.61
CA TYR A 142 -11.03 14.38 11.76
C TYR A 142 -12.30 13.66 12.20
N ILE A 143 -12.56 12.46 11.69
CA ILE A 143 -13.72 11.65 12.09
C ILE A 143 -13.60 11.22 13.56
N LEU A 144 -12.41 10.79 14.00
CA LEU A 144 -12.17 10.40 15.38
C LEU A 144 -12.29 11.59 16.34
N PHE A 145 -11.72 12.74 15.96
CA PHE A 145 -11.84 13.98 16.73
C PHE A 145 -13.30 14.46 16.83
N ALA A 146 -14.05 14.42 15.73
CA ALA A 146 -15.46 14.81 15.73
C ALA A 146 -16.31 13.88 16.62
N ALA A 147 -16.07 12.57 16.58
CA ALA A 147 -16.79 11.62 17.43
C ALA A 147 -16.51 11.84 18.92
N VAL A 148 -15.26 12.12 19.29
CA VAL A 148 -14.86 12.38 20.69
C VAL A 148 -15.37 13.73 21.18
N TYR A 149 -15.20 14.80 20.39
CA TYR A 149 -15.58 16.15 20.81
C TYR A 149 -17.07 16.44 20.73
N PHE A 150 -17.81 15.86 19.79
CA PHE A 150 -19.25 16.11 19.64
C PHE A 150 -20.12 14.98 20.19
N GLY A 151 -19.67 13.72 20.10
CA GLY A 151 -20.46 12.56 20.54
C GLY A 151 -20.56 12.45 22.06
N ILE A 152 -19.44 12.61 22.77
CA ILE A 152 -19.39 12.42 24.23
C ILE A 152 -20.23 13.49 24.97
N PRO A 153 -20.15 14.79 24.64
CA PRO A 153 -20.98 15.81 25.30
C PRO A 153 -22.48 15.66 25.02
N LEU A 154 -22.86 15.17 23.85
CA LEU A 154 -24.26 14.96 23.49
C LEU A 154 -24.87 13.82 24.31
N ILE A 155 -24.12 12.72 24.50
CA ILE A 155 -24.55 11.57 25.30
C ILE A 155 -24.67 11.97 26.77
N THR A 156 -23.73 12.75 27.31
CA THR A 156 -23.79 13.20 28.71
C THR A 156 -24.94 14.17 28.94
N LEU A 157 -25.18 15.12 28.03
CA LEU A 157 -26.35 16.01 28.10
C LEU A 157 -27.67 15.24 28.04
N PHE A 158 -27.78 14.25 27.15
CA PHE A 158 -28.97 13.42 27.05
C PHE A 158 -29.19 12.57 28.31
N GLY A 159 -28.12 12.01 28.88
CA GLY A 159 -28.18 11.28 30.14
C GLY A 159 -28.66 12.14 31.31
N LEU A 160 -28.12 13.36 31.44
CA LEU A 160 -28.55 14.32 32.47
C LEU A 160 -30.02 14.74 32.29
N PHE A 161 -30.45 14.93 31.05
CA PHE A 161 -31.85 15.23 30.74
C PHE A 161 -32.80 14.10 31.16
N LEU A 162 -32.43 12.84 30.90
CA LEU A 162 -33.22 11.68 31.34
C LEU A 162 -33.30 11.57 32.86
N ILE A 163 -32.19 11.80 33.57
CA ILE A 163 -32.17 11.80 35.03
C ILE A 163 -33.11 12.88 35.57
N TRP A 164 -33.03 14.09 35.03
CA TRP A 164 -33.92 15.20 35.40
C TRP A 164 -35.39 14.87 35.12
N LEU A 165 -35.71 14.29 33.95
CA LEU A 165 -37.05 13.89 33.58
C LEU A 165 -37.63 12.85 34.56
N ILE A 166 -36.86 11.83 34.92
CA ILE A 166 -37.25 10.80 35.89
C ILE A 166 -37.52 11.44 37.25
N PHE A 167 -36.65 12.35 37.69
CA PHE A 167 -36.82 13.05 38.97
C PHE A 167 -38.10 13.88 38.99
N THR A 168 -38.39 14.64 37.93
CA THR A 168 -39.60 15.44 37.78
C THR A 168 -40.86 14.55 37.87
N ILE A 169 -40.91 13.45 37.11
CA ILE A 169 -42.02 12.49 37.15
C ILE A 169 -42.20 11.89 38.55
N TYR A 170 -41.10 11.56 39.23
CA TYR A 170 -41.14 11.01 40.58
C TYR A 170 -41.72 12.02 41.59
N THR A 171 -41.29 13.29 41.52
CA THR A 171 -41.80 14.34 42.41
C THR A 171 -43.27 14.68 42.19
N GLU A 172 -43.78 14.59 40.96
CA GLU A 172 -45.21 14.78 40.69
C GLU A 172 -46.07 13.65 41.26
N ARG A 173 -45.58 12.40 41.22
CA ARG A 173 -46.30 11.24 41.76
C ARG A 173 -46.25 11.13 43.28
N HIS A 174 -45.21 11.67 43.90
CA HIS A 174 -45.02 11.65 45.35
C HIS A 174 -44.84 13.09 45.85
N PRO A 175 -45.92 13.90 45.85
CA PRO A 175 -45.83 15.24 46.42
C PRO A 175 -45.33 15.12 47.86
N ALA A 176 -44.31 15.90 48.19
CA ALA A 176 -43.71 15.89 49.51
C ALA A 176 -44.81 15.97 50.56
N VAL A 177 -44.92 14.93 51.39
CA VAL A 177 -45.81 14.96 52.55
C VAL A 177 -45.32 16.10 53.40
N ASN A 178 -46.08 17.20 53.42
CA ASN A 178 -45.83 18.36 54.24
C ASN A 178 -45.85 17.88 55.69
N LEU A 179 -44.67 17.56 56.23
CA LEU A 179 -44.48 17.29 57.65
C LEU A 179 -44.69 18.62 58.34
N GLY A 180 -45.96 18.90 58.62
CA GLY A 180 -46.42 20.13 59.23
C GLY A 180 -45.55 20.44 60.44
N ALA A 181 -44.90 21.59 60.38
CA ALA A 181 -44.33 22.24 61.54
C ALA A 181 -45.47 22.47 62.55
N LYS A 182 -45.60 21.53 63.49
CA LYS A 182 -46.37 21.77 64.72
C LYS A 182 -45.62 22.85 65.49
N LYS A 183 -46.25 24.03 65.58
CA LYS A 183 -45.95 25.08 66.56
C LYS A 183 -46.01 24.52 67.98
#